data_AF-A0A9N9VVY0-F1
#
_entry.id   AF-A0A9N9VVY0-F1
#
_cell.length_a   1.000
_cell.length_b   1.000
_cell.length_c   1.000
_cell.angle_alpha   90.00
_cell.angle_beta   90.00
_cell.angle_gamma   90.00
#
_symmetry.space_group_name_H-M   'P 1'
#
loop_
_entity.id
_entity.type
_entity.pdbx_description
1 polymer ?
#
loop_
_entity_poly.entity_id
_entity_poly.type
_entity_poly.pdbx_seq_one_letter_code
_entity_poly.pdbx_strand_id
1 'polypeptide(L)'
;MRYCKVTIQLSDISARVYNSLYSLQSLNDMDQLRMSKALELCEELKGIKRERESIKDHFLQNIEEIYGDKMSQVIYLADELQYLLILTLVHRAVPPPAGSTTAFSDACQLC
;
A
#
# COMPACT_ATOMS: atom_id res chain seq x y z
N MET A 1 10.89 5.29 16.98
CA MET A 1 9.51 5.84 16.90
C MET A 1 9.06 6.17 15.47
N ARG A 2 9.87 6.82 14.61
CA ARG A 2 9.47 7.15 13.22
C ARG A 2 9.07 5.94 12.36
N TYR A 3 9.82 4.85 12.42
CA TYR A 3 9.50 3.65 11.64
C TYR A 3 8.15 3.03 12.04
N CYS A 4 7.90 2.86 13.35
CA CYS A 4 6.60 2.38 13.84
C CYS A 4 5.43 3.26 13.38
N LYS A 5 5.62 4.58 13.29
CA LYS A 5 4.60 5.50 12.76
C LYS A 5 4.23 5.13 11.32
N VAL A 6 5.23 4.90 10.45
CA VAL A 6 5.01 4.51 9.05
C VAL A 6 4.28 3.16 8.95
N THR A 7 4.66 2.17 9.77
CA THR A 7 3.97 0.86 9.79
C THR A 7 2.53 0.96 10.31
N ILE A 8 2.26 1.83 11.29
CA ILE A 8 0.90 2.11 11.77
C ILE A 8 0.06 2.79 10.68
N GLN A 9 0.63 3.76 9.97
CA GLN A 9 -0.05 4.39 8.83
C GLN A 9 -0.37 3.39 7.73
N LEU A 10 0.54 2.45 7.43
CA LEU A 10 0.28 1.40 6.45
C LEU A 10 -0.87 0.48 6.88
N SER A 11 -0.97 0.17 8.18
CA SER A 11 -2.07 -0.61 8.75
C SER A 11 -3.42 0.14 8.68
N ASP A 12 -3.41 1.46 8.91
CA ASP A 12 -4.59 2.31 8.72
C ASP A 12 -5.06 2.30 7.25
N ILE A 13 -4.14 2.46 6.29
CA ILE A 13 -4.48 2.36 4.86
C ILE A 13 -5.09 1.00 4.56
N SER A 14 -4.57 -0.10 5.11
CA SER A 14 -5.13 -1.44 4.87
C SER A 14 -6.61 -1.52 5.27
N ALA A 15 -7.01 -0.90 6.39
CA ALA A 15 -8.40 -0.86 6.81
C ALA A 15 -9.25 0.04 5.89
N ARG A 16 -8.71 1.18 5.47
CA ARG A 16 -9.39 2.12 4.56
C ARG A 16 -9.57 1.54 3.17
N VAL A 17 -8.63 0.74 2.68
CA VAL A 17 -8.75 0.01 1.40
C VAL A 17 -9.97 -0.88 1.40
N TYR A 18 -10.19 -1.65 2.48
CA TYR A 18 -11.41 -2.44 2.59
C TYR A 18 -12.66 -1.55 2.54
N ASN A 19 -12.73 -0.54 3.42
CA ASN A 19 -13.92 0.31 3.52
C ASN A 19 -14.22 1.08 2.22
N SER A 20 -13.19 1.63 1.57
CA SER A 20 -13.32 2.48 0.39
C SER A 20 -13.48 1.71 -0.92
N LEU A 21 -12.93 0.51 -1.05
CA LEU A 21 -12.86 -0.21 -2.33
C LEU A 21 -13.59 -1.56 -2.35
N TYR A 22 -13.76 -2.21 -1.19
CA TYR A 22 -14.23 -3.59 -1.10
C TYR A 22 -15.43 -3.81 -0.18
N SER A 23 -15.88 -2.78 0.54
CA SER A 23 -17.15 -2.84 1.28
C SER A 23 -18.32 -3.04 0.31
N LEU A 24 -19.41 -3.63 0.80
CA LEU A 24 -20.60 -3.85 -0.04
C LEU A 24 -21.11 -2.54 -0.67
N GLN A 25 -21.04 -1.43 0.07
CA GLN A 25 -21.40 -0.12 -0.44
C GLN A 25 -20.46 0.30 -1.58
N SER A 26 -19.15 0.21 -1.37
CA SER A 26 -18.15 0.58 -2.38
C SER A 26 -18.16 -0.29 -3.64
N LEU A 27 -18.58 -1.55 -3.52
CA LEU A 27 -18.74 -2.42 -4.69
C LEU A 27 -19.93 -2.03 -5.58
N ASN A 28 -20.89 -1.29 -5.03
CA ASN A 28 -22.04 -0.76 -5.78
C ASN A 28 -21.80 0.67 -6.31
N ASP A 29 -20.65 1.28 -6.00
CA ASP A 29 -20.29 2.59 -6.54
C ASP A 29 -20.04 2.52 -8.06
N MET A 30 -20.26 3.63 -8.74
CA MET A 30 -19.89 3.76 -10.16
C MET A 30 -18.38 3.62 -10.34
N ASP A 31 -17.98 3.03 -11.46
CA ASP A 31 -16.58 2.79 -11.84
C ASP A 31 -15.68 4.03 -11.69
N GLN A 32 -16.17 5.20 -12.08
CA GLN A 32 -15.43 6.46 -11.93
C GLN A 32 -15.13 6.82 -10.48
N LEU A 33 -16.10 6.61 -9.57
CA LEU A 33 -15.93 6.87 -8.14
C LEU A 33 -14.96 5.87 -7.51
N ARG A 34 -15.06 4.59 -7.91
CA ARG A 34 -14.12 3.54 -7.47
C ARG A 34 -12.69 3.85 -7.93
N MET A 35 -12.51 4.27 -9.17
CA MET A 35 -11.22 4.70 -9.71
C MET A 35 -10.66 5.91 -8.96
N SER A 36 -11.49 6.92 -8.68
CA SER A 36 -11.07 8.10 -7.91
C SER A 36 -10.56 7.73 -6.51
N LYS A 37 -11.30 6.88 -5.79
CA LYS A 37 -10.91 6.40 -4.46
C LYS A 37 -9.61 5.58 -4.50
N ALA A 38 -9.43 4.76 -5.53
CA ALA A 38 -8.22 3.97 -5.71
C ALA A 38 -6.99 4.87 -5.95
N LEU A 39 -7.13 5.91 -6.79
CA LEU A 39 -6.05 6.87 -7.06
C LEU A 39 -5.67 7.69 -5.82
N GLU A 40 -6.64 8.08 -5.00
CA GLU A 40 -6.38 8.77 -3.72
C GLU A 40 -5.54 7.90 -2.76
N LEU A 41 -5.97 6.66 -2.54
CA LEU A 41 -5.24 5.70 -1.69
C LEU A 41 -3.84 5.38 -2.23
N CYS A 42 -3.71 5.35 -3.56
CA CYS A 42 -2.45 5.14 -4.25
C CYS A 42 -1.45 6.27 -4.00
N GLU A 43 -1.86 7.53 -4.10
CA GLU A 43 -0.98 8.67 -3.81
C GLU A 43 -0.54 8.70 -2.34
N GLU A 44 -1.44 8.35 -1.42
CA GLU A 44 -1.09 8.20 0.00
C GLU A 44 -0.06 7.08 0.21
N LEU A 45 -0.24 5.92 -0.43
CA LEU A 45 0.70 4.80 -0.39
C LEU A 45 2.09 5.19 -0.92
N LYS A 46 2.18 5.97 -2.00
CA LYS A 46 3.46 6.50 -2.49
C LYS A 46 4.12 7.44 -1.48
N GLY A 47 3.33 8.25 -0.77
CA GLY A 47 3.82 9.09 0.32
C GLY A 47 4.48 8.25 1.41
N ILE A 48 3.78 7.20 1.87
CA ILE A 48 4.28 6.26 2.88
C ILE A 48 5.54 5.54 2.38
N LYS A 49 5.57 5.08 1.13
CA LYS A 49 6.73 4.41 0.53
C LYS A 49 7.97 5.29 0.57
N ARG A 50 7.85 6.56 0.14
CA ARG A 50 8.93 7.55 0.19
C ARG A 50 9.41 7.81 1.61
N GLU A 51 8.49 7.99 2.57
CA GLU A 51 8.86 8.19 3.97
C GLU A 51 9.60 6.95 4.51
N ARG A 52 9.11 5.74 4.22
CA ARG A 52 9.74 4.47 4.64
C ARG A 52 11.14 4.30 4.07
N GLU A 53 11.33 4.59 2.79
CA GLU A 53 12.64 4.54 2.14
C GLU A 53 13.61 5.54 2.75
N SER A 54 13.15 6.77 3.04
CA SER A 54 13.99 7.81 3.65
C SER A 54 14.49 7.46 5.05
N ILE A 55 13.78 6.59 5.77
CA ILE A 55 14.14 6.18 7.14
C ILE A 55 14.69 4.75 7.23
N LYS A 56 14.79 4.02 6.10
CA LYS A 56 15.16 2.61 6.05
C LYS A 56 16.49 2.34 6.74
N ASP A 57 17.55 3.02 6.30
CA ASP A 57 18.91 2.72 6.75
C ASP A 57 19.06 3.02 8.25
N HIS A 58 18.46 4.12 8.71
CA HIS A 58 18.42 4.47 10.12
C HIS A 58 17.65 3.43 10.95
N PHE A 59 16.55 2.89 10.43
CA PHE A 59 15.81 1.82 11.12
C PHE A 59 16.64 0.53 11.21
N LEU A 60 17.23 0.09 10.10
CA LEU A 60 18.02 -1.15 10.05
C LEU A 60 19.20 -1.09 11.03
N GLN A 61 19.94 0.02 11.05
CA GLN A 61 21.04 0.24 11.99
C GLN A 61 20.58 0.12 13.46
N ASN A 62 19.49 0.81 13.82
CA ASN A 62 19.01 0.83 15.20
C ASN A 62 18.47 -0.52 15.68
N ILE A 63 17.82 -1.29 14.79
CA ILE A 63 17.15 -2.52 15.19
C ILE A 63 18.06 -3.75 15.07
N GLU A 64 19.10 -3.68 14.23
CA GLU A 64 20.17 -4.68 14.17
C GLU A 64 20.90 -4.80 15.51
N GLU A 65 21.19 -3.69 16.19
CA GLU A 65 21.81 -3.70 17.53
C GLU A 65 20.97 -4.45 18.58
N ILE A 66 19.64 -4.49 18.39
CA ILE A 66 18.70 -5.08 19.35
C ILE A 66 18.36 -6.53 19.00
N TYR A 67 18.12 -6.83 17.72
CA TYR A 67 17.57 -8.11 17.26
C TYR A 67 18.49 -8.88 16.30
N GLY A 68 19.61 -8.28 15.88
CA GLY A 68 20.51 -8.82 14.87
C GLY A 68 20.01 -8.65 13.43
N ASP A 69 20.95 -8.78 12.49
CA ASP A 69 20.77 -8.50 11.05
C ASP A 69 19.64 -9.32 10.40
N LYS A 70 19.52 -10.61 10.71
CA LYS A 70 18.48 -11.45 10.10
C LYS A 70 17.07 -11.00 10.50
N MET A 71 16.86 -10.64 11.76
CA MET A 71 15.54 -10.26 12.24
C MET A 71 15.16 -8.86 11.76
N SER A 72 16.12 -7.93 11.70
CA SER A 72 15.90 -6.59 11.14
C SER A 72 15.46 -6.65 9.68
N GLN A 73 16.10 -7.50 8.87
CA GLN A 73 15.72 -7.73 7.49
C GLN A 73 14.33 -8.36 7.35
N VAL A 74 14.00 -9.36 8.18
CA VAL A 74 12.67 -9.99 8.15
C VAL A 74 11.56 -9.00 8.47
N ILE A 75 11.75 -8.13 9.48
CA ILE A 75 10.76 -7.10 9.82
C ILE A 75 10.57 -6.13 8.63
N TYR A 76 11.67 -5.66 8.04
CA TYR A 76 11.58 -4.77 6.88
C TYR A 76 10.89 -5.43 5.68
N LEU A 77 11.19 -6.71 5.42
CA LEU A 77 10.56 -7.47 4.34
C LEU A 77 9.07 -7.71 4.58
N ALA A 78 8.66 -7.97 5.83
CA ALA A 78 7.26 -8.13 6.17
C ALA A 78 6.45 -6.85 5.89
N ASP A 79 7.00 -5.69 6.24
CA ASP A 79 6.37 -4.39 5.97
C ASP A 79 6.35 -4.05 4.47
N GLU A 80 7.40 -4.43 3.72
CA GLU A 80 7.40 -4.29 2.26
C GLU A 80 6.34 -5.20 1.61
N LEU A 81 6.22 -6.43 2.07
CA LEU A 81 5.19 -7.35 1.61
C LEU A 81 3.79 -6.77 1.88
N GLN A 82 3.55 -6.23 3.09
CA GLN A 82 2.29 -5.58 3.42
C GLN A 82 1.98 -4.41 2.46
N TYR A 83 2.98 -3.58 2.16
CA TYR A 83 2.82 -2.48 1.20
C TYR A 83 2.41 -2.99 -0.19
N LEU A 84 3.10 -4.00 -0.71
CA LEU A 84 2.83 -4.57 -2.04
C LEU A 84 1.45 -5.25 -2.10
N LEU A 85 1.04 -5.92 -1.02
CA LEU A 85 -0.30 -6.51 -0.92
C LEU A 85 -1.38 -5.43 -0.98
N ILE A 86 -1.21 -4.35 -0.22
CA ILE A 86 -2.16 -3.24 -0.24
C ILE A 86 -2.21 -2.58 -1.62
N LEU A 87 -1.06 -2.33 -2.24
CA LEU A 87 -0.98 -1.75 -3.58
C LEU A 87 -1.69 -2.64 -4.62
N THR A 88 -1.52 -3.96 -4.51
CA THR A 88 -2.22 -4.93 -5.37
C THR A 88 -3.73 -4.83 -5.22
N LEU A 89 -4.23 -4.70 -3.98
CA LEU A 89 -5.67 -4.52 -3.72
C LEU A 89 -6.17 -3.19 -4.32
N VAL A 90 -5.44 -2.09 -4.13
CA VAL A 90 -5.81 -0.80 -4.73
C VAL A 90 -5.91 -0.90 -6.25
N HIS A 91 -4.93 -1.52 -6.90
CA HIS A 91 -4.94 -1.72 -8.35
C HIS A 91 -6.11 -2.55 -8.85
N ARG A 92 -6.44 -3.65 -8.17
CA ARG A 92 -7.52 -4.55 -8.56
C ARG A 92 -8.92 -3.95 -8.38
N ALA A 93 -9.04 -2.87 -7.62
CA ALA A 93 -10.31 -2.17 -7.46
C ALA A 93 -10.66 -1.30 -8.69
N VAL A 94 -9.68 -0.96 -9.53
CA VAL A 94 -9.92 -0.17 -10.75
C VAL A 94 -10.42 -1.10 -11.85
N PRO A 95 -11.55 -0.79 -12.51
CA PRO A 95 -12.04 -1.60 -13.61
C PRO A 95 -11.04 -1.62 -14.77
N PRO A 96 -10.81 -2.79 -15.39
CA PRO A 96 -9.91 -2.89 -16.53
C PRO A 96 -10.52 -2.18 -17.76
N PRO A 97 -9.69 -1.66 -18.68
CA PRO A 97 -10.16 -1.12 -19.95
C PRO A 97 -10.97 -2.17 -20.74
N ALA A 98 -11.94 -1.71 -21.52
CA ALA A 98 -12.75 -2.60 -22.36
C ALA A 98 -11.85 -3.42 -23.30
N GLY A 99 -11.99 -4.75 -23.24
CA GLY A 99 -11.19 -5.68 -24.06
C GLY A 99 -9.81 -6.04 -23.48
N SER A 100 -9.45 -5.55 -22.28
CA SER A 100 -8.23 -5.98 -21.59
C SER A 100 -8.33 -7.43 -21.13
N THR A 101 -7.25 -8.20 -21.31
CA THR A 101 -7.10 -9.56 -20.78
C THR A 101 -6.53 -9.58 -19.36
N THR A 102 -6.22 -8.42 -18.79
CA THR A 102 -5.64 -8.30 -17.45
C THR A 102 -6.60 -7.58 -16.50
N ALA A 103 -6.45 -7.84 -15.20
CA ALA A 103 -7.19 -7.15 -14.15
C ALA A 103 -6.58 -5.76 -13.81
N PHE A 104 -5.60 -5.29 -14.58
CA PHE A 104 -4.91 -4.03 -14.37
C PHE A 104 -5.32 -3.02 -15.45
N SER A 105 -5.39 -1.75 -15.06
CA SER A 105 -5.73 -0.63 -15.94
C SER A 105 -4.53 0.29 -16.12
N ASP A 106 -4.60 1.24 -17.06
CA ASP A 106 -3.53 2.24 -17.23
C ASP A 106 -3.37 3.12 -15.99
N ALA A 107 -4.42 3.29 -15.18
CA ALA A 107 -4.34 3.95 -13.88
C ALA A 107 -3.39 3.21 -12.91
N CYS A 108 -3.07 1.95 -13.17
CA CYS A 108 -2.04 1.23 -12.42
C CYS A 108 -0.62 1.76 -12.68
N GLN A 109 -0.35 2.46 -13.79
CA GLN A 109 0.93 3.15 -14.02
C GLN A 109 1.04 4.47 -13.25
N LEU A 110 -0.12 4.99 -12.82
CA LEU A 110 -0.21 6.15 -11.93
C LEU A 110 -0.07 5.75 -10.48
N CYS A 111 0.11 4.46 -10.15
CA CYS A 111 0.82 4.04 -8.96
C CYS A 111 2.20 3.50 -9.35
#